data_AF-A0A7S0A0Q8-F1
#
_entry.id   AF-A0A7S0A0Q8-F1
#
_cell.length_a   1.000
_cell.length_b   1.000
_cell.length_c   1.000
_cell.angle_alpha   90.00
_cell.angle_beta   90.00
_cell.angle_gamma   90.00
#
_symmetry.space_group_name_H-M   'P 1'
#
loop_
_entity.id
_entity.type
_entity.pdbx_description
1 polymer ?
#
loop_
_entity_poly.entity_id
_entity_poly.type
_entity_poly.pdbx_seq_one_letter_code
_entity_poly.pdbx_strand_id
1 'polypeptide(L)'
;GAAGKEVGYSSPGTSLDWVYDKLKTPYAFAVEIYGPQEEEESLSARWQEKLKSGGESLLERGEHLGHELFLDLFQRRTSDFVSTLASSKALLRESCFSMFNPDTKETFDATLRNWAGVYLDMANLIVADMRKWAASAAAAN
;
A
#
# COMPACT_ATOMS: atom_id res chain seq x y z
N GLY A 1 12.27 -0.81 8.58
CA GLY A 1 12.64 -0.42 7.21
C GLY A 1 11.99 0.84 6.70
N ALA A 2 12.31 1.19 5.45
CA ALA A 2 11.69 2.31 4.71
C ALA A 2 10.15 2.18 4.63
N ALA A 3 9.62 0.96 4.53
CA ALA A 3 8.17 0.71 4.63
C ALA A 3 7.59 1.25 5.94
N GLY A 4 8.22 1.00 7.10
CA GLY A 4 7.79 1.53 8.40
C GLY A 4 7.83 3.05 8.53
N LYS A 5 8.68 3.73 7.72
CA LYS A 5 8.73 5.19 7.64
C LYS A 5 7.55 5.76 6.85
N GLU A 6 7.03 5.01 5.88
CA GLU A 6 5.86 5.37 5.08
C GLU A 6 4.54 4.93 5.75
N VAL A 7 4.49 3.74 6.36
CA VAL A 7 3.30 3.25 7.10
C VAL A 7 3.23 3.72 8.55
N GLY A 8 4.18 4.55 9.01
CA GLY A 8 4.09 5.25 10.30
C GLY A 8 4.16 4.41 11.57
N TYR A 9 4.75 3.21 11.52
CA TYR A 9 5.19 2.47 12.70
C TYR A 9 6.52 1.77 12.42
N SER A 10 7.34 1.61 13.46
CA SER A 10 8.62 0.92 13.32
C SER A 10 8.37 -0.56 13.00
N SER A 11 8.61 -0.93 11.74
CA SER A 11 8.57 -2.32 11.25
C SER A 11 9.99 -2.74 10.84
N PRO A 12 10.91 -2.98 11.80
CA PRO A 12 12.25 -3.49 11.50
C PRO A 12 12.23 -5.00 11.29
N GLY A 13 13.09 -5.49 10.40
CA GLY A 13 13.28 -6.93 10.18
C GLY A 13 12.19 -7.56 9.29
N THR A 14 11.53 -6.75 8.47
CA THR A 14 10.54 -7.24 7.50
C THR A 14 11.22 -8.03 6.37
N SER A 15 10.42 -8.79 5.61
CA SER A 15 10.88 -9.41 4.37
C SER A 15 11.42 -8.36 3.37
N LEU A 16 10.84 -7.15 3.34
CA LEU A 16 11.35 -6.04 2.54
C LEU A 16 12.75 -5.60 2.97
N ASP A 17 13.01 -5.50 4.27
CA ASP A 17 14.34 -5.17 4.80
C ASP A 17 15.38 -6.23 4.39
N TRP A 18 15.01 -7.50 4.45
CA TRP A 18 15.89 -8.60 4.04
C TRP A 18 16.14 -8.61 2.54
N VAL A 19 15.11 -8.43 1.73
CA VAL A 19 15.22 -8.40 0.26
C VAL A 19 16.12 -7.23 -0.18
N TYR A 20 15.93 -6.05 0.43
CA TYR A 20 16.78 -4.90 0.17
C TYR A 20 18.23 -5.12 0.63
N ASP A 21 18.45 -5.57 1.87
CA ASP A 21 19.80 -5.68 2.42
C ASP A 21 20.58 -6.89 1.92
N LYS A 22 19.94 -8.06 1.77
CA LYS A 22 20.62 -9.32 1.42
C LYS A 22 20.60 -9.63 -0.07
N LEU A 23 19.46 -9.45 -0.73
CA LEU A 23 19.37 -9.73 -2.18
C LEU A 23 19.84 -8.56 -3.04
N LYS A 24 19.94 -7.35 -2.46
CA LYS A 24 20.35 -6.13 -3.17
C LYS A 24 19.52 -5.90 -4.45
N THR A 25 18.23 -6.24 -4.40
CA THR A 25 17.33 -6.03 -5.55
C THR A 25 17.18 -4.54 -5.85
N PRO A 26 17.06 -4.13 -7.13
CA PRO A 26 16.85 -2.73 -7.50
C PRO A 26 15.54 -2.14 -6.96
N TYR A 27 14.53 -2.99 -6.74
CA TYR A 27 13.19 -2.58 -6.30
C TYR A 27 12.65 -3.56 -5.26
N ALA A 28 12.06 -3.02 -4.19
CA ALA A 28 11.35 -3.78 -3.17
C ALA A 28 10.06 -3.01 -2.81
N PHE A 29 8.91 -3.67 -2.95
CA PHE A 29 7.60 -3.06 -2.75
C PHE A 29 6.70 -4.01 -1.95
N ALA A 30 5.84 -3.44 -1.12
CA ALA A 30 4.67 -4.12 -0.58
C ALA A 30 3.42 -3.51 -1.21
N VAL A 31 2.41 -4.34 -1.39
CA VAL A 31 1.11 -3.92 -1.91
C VAL A 31 0.06 -4.39 -0.92
N GLU A 32 -0.66 -3.45 -0.34
CA GLU A 32 -1.83 -3.75 0.48
C GLU A 32 -3.02 -3.98 -0.46
N ILE A 33 -3.57 -5.19 -0.42
CA ILE A 33 -4.52 -5.67 -1.43
C ILE A 33 -5.97 -5.71 -0.95
N TYR A 34 -6.20 -5.48 0.33
CA TYR A 34 -7.52 -5.54 0.94
C TYR A 34 -7.64 -4.50 2.04
N GLY A 35 -8.84 -3.97 2.22
CA GLY A 35 -9.19 -3.03 3.28
C GLY A 35 -10.71 -2.95 3.49
N PRO A 36 -11.16 -2.21 4.51
CA PRO A 36 -12.57 -2.09 4.83
C PRO A 36 -13.37 -1.46 3.69
N GLN A 37 -14.51 -2.04 3.35
CA GLN A 37 -15.37 -1.53 2.27
C GLN A 37 -15.90 -0.11 2.55
N GLU A 38 -16.06 0.24 3.83
CA GLU A 38 -16.46 1.58 4.29
C GLU A 38 -15.49 2.69 3.83
N GLU A 39 -14.22 2.34 3.57
CA GLU A 39 -13.18 3.28 3.19
C GLU A 39 -12.98 3.37 1.67
N GLU A 40 -13.55 2.45 0.88
CA GLU A 40 -13.32 2.31 -0.57
C GLU A 40 -13.57 3.60 -1.35
N GLU A 41 -14.68 4.29 -1.05
CA GLU A 41 -15.04 5.55 -1.71
C GLU A 41 -14.02 6.65 -1.40
N SER A 42 -13.63 6.78 -0.14
CA SER A 42 -12.67 7.79 0.30
C SER A 42 -11.26 7.55 -0.28
N LEU A 43 -10.83 6.29 -0.31
CA LEU A 43 -9.54 5.88 -0.88
C LEU A 43 -9.51 6.12 -2.38
N SER A 44 -10.60 5.81 -3.08
CA SER A 44 -10.75 6.04 -4.51
C SER A 44 -10.73 7.53 -4.85
N ALA A 45 -11.47 8.35 -4.10
CA ALA A 45 -11.49 9.80 -4.28
C ALA A 45 -10.08 10.40 -4.09
N ARG A 46 -9.39 10.00 -3.01
CA ARG A 46 -8.00 10.42 -2.72
C ARG A 46 -7.03 10.02 -3.84
N TRP A 47 -7.16 8.80 -4.37
CA TRP A 47 -6.35 8.34 -5.49
C TRP A 47 -6.57 9.18 -6.77
N GLN A 48 -7.83 9.45 -7.11
CA GLN A 48 -8.17 10.27 -8.27
C GLN A 48 -7.66 11.71 -8.14
N GLU A 49 -7.68 12.27 -6.93
CA GLU A 49 -7.08 13.57 -6.66
C GLU A 49 -5.56 13.56 -6.91
N LYS A 50 -4.85 12.56 -6.40
CA LYS A 50 -3.39 12.42 -6.61
C LYS A 50 -3.01 12.23 -8.08
N LEU A 51 -3.82 11.50 -8.84
CA LEU A 51 -3.62 11.35 -10.28
C LEU A 51 -3.71 12.69 -11.03
N LYS A 52 -4.61 13.59 -10.60
CA LYS A 52 -4.74 14.93 -11.19
C LYS A 52 -3.53 15.81 -10.88
N SER A 53 -2.97 15.71 -9.67
CA SER A 53 -1.81 16.50 -9.28
C SER A 53 -0.50 15.98 -9.87
N GLY A 54 -0.37 14.66 -10.06
CA GLY A 54 0.74 14.01 -10.77
C GLY A 54 2.12 14.17 -10.13
N GLY A 55 3.15 13.60 -10.77
CA GLY A 55 4.55 13.78 -10.37
C GLY A 55 4.86 13.31 -8.94
N GLU A 56 5.61 14.11 -8.18
CA GLU A 56 6.01 13.78 -6.80
C GLU A 56 4.83 13.67 -5.83
N SER A 57 3.64 14.19 -6.16
CA SER A 57 2.44 14.04 -5.30
C SER A 57 1.88 12.62 -5.24
N LEU A 58 2.26 11.76 -6.19
CA LEU A 58 2.03 10.30 -6.14
C LEU A 58 2.97 9.62 -5.14
N LEU A 59 4.12 10.24 -4.84
CA LEU A 59 5.07 9.78 -3.84
C LEU A 59 4.68 10.45 -2.51
N GLU A 60 4.00 9.72 -1.63
CA GLU A 60 3.73 10.22 -0.28
C GLU A 60 5.05 10.47 0.46
N ARG A 61 5.47 11.74 0.52
CA ARG A 61 6.61 12.18 1.32
C ARG A 61 6.09 12.79 2.62
N GLY A 62 6.12 12.03 3.71
CA GLY A 62 6.13 12.61 5.06
C GLY A 62 4.83 12.57 5.88
N GLU A 63 3.75 11.94 5.39
CA GLU A 63 2.52 11.78 6.18
C GLU A 63 2.51 10.38 6.82
N HIS A 64 3.19 10.23 7.95
CA HIS A 64 3.21 8.98 8.70
C HIS A 64 1.95 8.84 9.58
N LEU A 65 1.48 7.62 9.86
CA LEU A 65 0.30 7.36 10.71
C LEU A 65 0.36 8.00 12.12
N GLY A 66 1.53 8.41 12.61
CA GLY A 66 1.68 9.22 13.83
C GLY A 66 1.56 10.75 13.64
N HIS A 67 1.20 11.24 12.45
CA HIS A 67 1.11 12.68 12.14
C HIS A 67 -0.21 13.25 12.68
N GLU A 68 -0.24 14.54 13.02
CA GLU A 68 -1.41 15.18 13.66
C GLU A 68 -2.70 15.01 12.83
N LEU A 69 -2.56 14.95 11.51
CA LEU A 69 -3.65 14.69 10.56
C LEU A 69 -4.38 13.36 10.80
N PHE A 70 -3.70 12.32 11.31
CA PHE A 70 -4.29 11.00 11.54
C PHE A 70 -4.72 10.78 13.00
N LEU A 71 -4.57 11.77 13.88
CA LEU A 71 -4.96 11.63 15.29
C LEU A 71 -6.45 11.34 15.45
N ASP A 72 -7.35 11.98 14.67
CA ASP A 72 -8.79 11.69 14.73
C ASP A 72 -9.10 10.25 14.26
N LEU A 73 -8.38 9.75 13.24
CA LEU A 73 -8.51 8.37 12.77
C LEU A 73 -8.16 7.37 13.87
N PHE A 74 -7.02 7.56 14.54
CA PHE A 74 -6.55 6.66 15.61
C PHE A 74 -7.23 6.88 16.97
N GLN A 75 -7.87 8.02 17.19
CA GLN A 75 -8.79 8.23 18.32
C GLN A 75 -10.08 7.44 18.15
N ARG A 76 -10.60 7.32 16.91
CA ARG A 76 -11.82 6.56 16.61
C ARG A 76 -11.56 5.07 16.42
N ARG A 77 -10.41 4.69 15.85
CA ARG A 77 -9.98 3.30 15.69
C ARG A 77 -8.59 3.12 16.30
N THR A 78 -8.58 2.63 17.54
CA THR A 78 -7.34 2.38 18.28
C THR A 78 -6.50 1.32 17.59
N SER A 79 -5.20 1.58 17.39
CA SER A 79 -4.23 0.59 16.93
C SER A 79 -3.24 0.29 18.05
N ASP A 80 -2.98 -0.98 18.32
CA ASP A 80 -1.92 -1.39 19.27
C ASP A 80 -0.51 -1.04 18.74
N PHE A 81 -0.39 -0.67 17.47
CA PHE A 81 0.87 -0.30 16.81
C PHE A 81 1.10 1.21 16.76
N VAL A 82 0.05 2.04 16.92
CA VAL A 82 0.16 3.50 16.91
C VAL A 82 0.04 4.01 18.34
N SER A 83 1.18 4.40 18.92
CA SER A 83 1.24 4.95 20.28
C SER A 83 0.62 6.35 20.33
N THR A 84 -0.68 6.44 20.53
CA THR A 84 -1.33 7.66 21.01
C THR A 84 -1.39 7.62 22.54
N LEU A 85 -1.13 8.74 23.22
CA LEU A 85 -1.11 8.84 24.69
C LEU A 85 -2.45 8.46 25.37
N ALA A 86 -3.49 8.12 24.61
CA ALA A 86 -4.86 7.91 25.09
C ALA A 86 -5.43 6.48 24.88
N SER A 87 -4.67 5.52 24.33
CA SER A 87 -5.24 4.23 23.97
C SER A 87 -5.21 3.21 25.11
N SER A 88 -6.26 3.18 25.93
CA SER A 88 -6.51 2.13 26.95
C SER A 88 -7.74 1.26 26.63
N LYS A 89 -8.24 1.28 25.39
CA LYS A 89 -9.32 0.39 24.95
C LYS A 89 -8.75 -0.71 24.09
N ALA A 90 -8.68 -1.91 24.66
CA ALA A 90 -8.44 -3.13 23.91
C ALA A 90 -9.49 -3.25 22.79
N LEU A 91 -9.03 -3.37 21.55
CA LEU A 91 -9.85 -3.69 20.39
C LEU A 91 -10.73 -4.91 20.72
N LEU A 92 -12.04 -4.76 20.55
CA LEU A 92 -12.98 -5.88 20.62
C LEU A 92 -12.56 -6.91 19.56
N ARG A 93 -12.07 -8.06 20.03
CA ARG A 93 -11.47 -9.15 19.22
C ARG A 93 -12.35 -9.68 18.09
N GLU A 94 -13.65 -9.42 18.12
CA GLU A 94 -14.61 -10.12 17.26
C GLU A 94 -14.66 -9.62 15.80
N SER A 95 -14.09 -8.44 15.48
CA SER A 95 -14.11 -7.90 14.10
C SER A 95 -12.73 -7.75 13.45
N CYS A 96 -11.67 -8.35 14.00
CA CYS A 96 -10.33 -8.18 13.45
C CYS A 96 -10.13 -8.91 12.11
N PHE A 97 -10.83 -10.03 11.89
CA PHE A 97 -10.63 -10.84 10.69
C PHE A 97 -11.06 -10.08 9.43
N SER A 98 -12.29 -9.54 9.42
CA SER A 98 -12.88 -8.81 8.29
C SER A 98 -12.20 -7.47 7.99
N MET A 99 -11.40 -6.94 8.92
CA MET A 99 -10.62 -5.72 8.69
C MET A 99 -9.46 -5.95 7.72
N PHE A 100 -8.87 -7.14 7.75
CA PHE A 100 -7.65 -7.47 6.98
C PHE A 100 -7.88 -8.58 5.96
N ASN A 101 -9.01 -9.28 6.01
CA ASN A 101 -9.30 -10.43 5.17
C ASN A 101 -10.73 -10.38 4.64
N PRO A 102 -10.95 -10.81 3.39
CA PRO A 102 -12.29 -11.10 2.91
C PRO A 102 -12.98 -12.12 3.81
N ASP A 103 -14.19 -11.82 4.26
CA ASP A 103 -14.96 -12.66 5.19
C ASP A 103 -15.95 -13.61 4.48
N THR A 104 -16.08 -13.48 3.16
CA THR A 104 -16.91 -14.35 2.31
C THR A 104 -16.09 -14.94 1.17
N LYS A 105 -16.53 -16.10 0.65
CA LYS A 105 -15.85 -16.77 -0.47
C LYS A 105 -15.87 -15.89 -1.72
N GLU A 106 -16.98 -15.20 -1.95
CA GLU A 106 -17.20 -14.35 -3.10
C GLU A 106 -16.21 -13.17 -3.10
N THR A 107 -16.06 -12.49 -1.96
CA THR A 107 -15.11 -11.37 -1.82
C THR A 107 -13.66 -11.86 -1.86
N PHE A 108 -13.37 -13.04 -1.33
CA PHE A 108 -12.06 -13.68 -1.45
C PHE A 108 -11.70 -13.96 -2.91
N ASP A 109 -12.57 -14.65 -3.65
CA ASP A 109 -12.32 -15.00 -5.04
C ASP A 109 -12.18 -13.75 -5.93
N ALA A 110 -12.94 -12.69 -5.64
CA ALA A 110 -12.84 -11.42 -6.35
C ALA A 110 -11.51 -10.70 -6.06
N THR A 111 -11.14 -10.59 -4.79
CA THR A 111 -9.87 -9.99 -4.35
C THR A 111 -8.68 -10.72 -5.00
N LEU A 112 -8.69 -12.05 -4.94
CA LEU A 112 -7.62 -12.87 -5.51
C LEU A 112 -7.50 -12.69 -7.02
N ARG A 113 -8.62 -12.75 -7.76
CA ARG A 113 -8.60 -12.60 -9.22
C ARG A 113 -8.12 -11.22 -9.66
N ASN A 114 -8.62 -10.17 -9.01
CA ASN A 114 -8.25 -8.80 -9.34
C ASN A 114 -6.74 -8.58 -9.11
N TRP A 115 -6.22 -8.99 -7.96
CA TRP A 115 -4.82 -8.75 -7.63
C TRP A 115 -3.83 -9.66 -8.36
N ALA A 116 -4.17 -10.91 -8.60
CA ALA A 116 -3.34 -11.78 -9.43
C ALA A 116 -3.24 -11.24 -10.87
N GLY A 117 -4.33 -10.69 -11.41
CA GLY A 117 -4.36 -10.06 -12.73
C GLY A 117 -3.41 -8.86 -12.84
N VAL A 118 -3.33 -8.02 -11.80
CA VAL A 118 -2.46 -6.82 -11.78
C VAL A 118 -0.99 -7.16 -12.04
N TYR A 119 -0.47 -8.27 -11.52
CA TYR A 119 0.93 -8.66 -11.77
C TYR A 119 1.18 -8.99 -13.25
N LEU A 120 0.22 -9.63 -13.91
CA LEU A 120 0.29 -9.94 -15.34
C LEU A 120 0.18 -8.67 -16.18
N ASP A 121 -0.73 -7.77 -15.82
CA ASP A 121 -0.90 -6.48 -16.48
C ASP A 121 0.37 -5.62 -16.35
N MET A 122 0.96 -5.55 -15.16
CA MET A 122 2.22 -4.85 -14.92
C MET A 122 3.36 -5.43 -15.76
N ALA A 123 3.49 -6.76 -15.84
CA ALA A 123 4.49 -7.41 -16.67
C ALA A 123 4.29 -7.05 -18.16
N ASN A 124 3.05 -7.05 -18.65
CA ASN A 124 2.72 -6.66 -20.01
C ASN A 124 3.07 -5.19 -20.30
N LEU A 125 2.78 -4.28 -19.36
CA LEU A 125 3.13 -2.86 -19.48
C LEU A 125 4.64 -2.64 -19.56
N ILE A 126 5.42 -3.32 -18.71
CA ILE A 126 6.89 -3.26 -18.73
C ILE A 126 7.42 -3.75 -20.08
N VAL A 127 6.94 -4.89 -20.57
CA VAL A 127 7.36 -5.42 -21.88
C VAL A 127 7.03 -4.45 -23.02
N ALA A 128 5.85 -3.82 -22.97
CA ALA A 128 5.46 -2.82 -23.97
C ALA A 128 6.38 -1.58 -23.94
N ASP A 129 6.74 -1.10 -22.75
CA ASP A 129 7.65 0.05 -22.59
C ASP A 129 9.07 -0.28 -23.07
N MET A 130 9.60 -1.45 -22.70
CA MET A 130 10.90 -1.92 -23.18
C MET A 130 10.97 -1.99 -24.71
N ARG A 131 9.89 -2.44 -25.37
CA ARG A 131 9.82 -2.46 -26.84
C ARG A 131 9.85 -1.06 -27.45
N LYS A 132 9.12 -0.09 -26.87
CA LYS A 132 9.13 1.30 -27.32
C LYS A 132 10.51 1.94 -27.17
N TRP A 133 11.16 1.69 -26.03
CA TRP A 133 12.52 2.17 -25.79
C TRP A 133 13.52 1.59 -26.79
N ALA A 134 13.49 0.28 -27.03
CA ALA A 134 14.36 -0.37 -28.01
C ALA A 134 14.16 0.18 -29.43
N ALA A 135 12.89 0.39 -29.85
CA ALA A 135 12.58 0.98 -31.15
C ALA A 135 13.10 2.43 -31.28
N SER A 136 12.99 3.22 -30.20
CA SER A 136 13.47 4.60 -30.18
C SER A 136 15.00 4.68 -30.23
N ALA A 137 15.69 3.78 -29.52
CA ALA A 137 17.15 3.68 -29.56
C ALA A 137 17.68 3.21 -30.93
N ALA A 138 16.95 2.32 -31.61
CA ALA A 138 17.28 1.89 -32.96
C ALA A 138 17.07 2.99 -34.02
N ALA A 139 16.08 3.87 -33.84
CA ALA A 139 15.81 4.99 -34.73
C ALA A 139 16.75 6.20 -34.54
N ALA A 140 17.49 6.25 -33.42
CA ALA A 140 18.44 7.31 -33.10
C ALA A 140 19.88 7.03 -33.59
N ASN A 141 20.13 5.85 -34.17
CA ASN A 141 21.40 5.43 -34.80
C ASN A 141 21.22 5.33 -36.32
#